data_AF-A0A0F2LJX1-F1
#
_entry.id   AF-A0A0F2LJX1-F1
#
_cell.length_a   1.000
_cell.length_b   1.000
_cell.length_c   1.000
_cell.angle_alpha   90.00
_cell.angle_beta   90.00
_cell.angle_gamma   90.00
#
_symmetry.space_group_name_H-M   'P 1'
#
loop_
_entity.id
_entity.type
_entity.pdbx_description
1 polymer ?
#
loop_
_entity_poly.entity_id
_entity_poly.type
_entity_poly.pdbx_seq_one_letter_code
_entity_poly.pdbx_strand_id
1 'polypeptide(L)'
;MAPPSRILAWNVASAIGYSFILTFVMAVISLIVKAFYPPTVFEIAPIMSLLKSPASGVVQLIVLALLVSFSLPVGSKVAEGNLKQVRKVAVYAGVSYLAFSLLPSAFTTPYLQTTVGLIIAYNVLNGAFSGTLATYF
;
A
#
# COMPACT_ATOMS: atom_id res chain seq x y z
N MET A 1 -23.25 11.37 -15.94
CA MET A 1 -22.29 10.34 -15.49
C MET A 1 -20.95 10.59 -16.16
N ALA A 2 -19.82 10.49 -15.44
CA ALA A 2 -18.50 10.61 -16.06
C ALA A 2 -18.24 9.42 -17.00
N PRO A 3 -17.47 9.59 -18.10
CA PRO A 3 -17.13 8.48 -18.98
C PRO A 3 -16.29 7.43 -18.23
N PRO A 4 -16.41 6.13 -18.56
CA PRO A 4 -15.73 5.04 -17.85
C PRO A 4 -14.20 5.21 -17.85
N SER A 5 -13.63 5.76 -18.92
CA SER A 5 -12.20 6.08 -19.01
C SER A 5 -11.74 7.12 -17.98
N ARG A 6 -12.58 8.11 -17.63
CA ARG A 6 -12.27 9.13 -16.62
C ARG A 6 -12.32 8.56 -15.21
N ILE A 7 -13.25 7.64 -14.95
CA ILE A 7 -13.37 6.93 -13.66
C ILE A 7 -12.15 6.04 -13.46
N LEU A 8 -11.75 5.28 -14.49
CA LEU A 8 -10.55 4.45 -14.46
C LEU A 8 -9.28 5.28 -14.21
N ALA A 9 -9.09 6.35 -14.98
CA ALA A 9 -7.92 7.22 -14.83
C ALA A 9 -7.82 7.82 -13.42
N TRP A 10 -8.95 8.25 -12.85
CA TRP A 10 -9.00 8.77 -11.49
C TRP A 10 -8.66 7.70 -10.44
N ASN A 11 -9.22 6.50 -10.57
CA ASN A 11 -8.94 5.39 -9.66
C ASN A 11 -7.48 4.95 -9.72
N VAL A 12 -6.91 4.85 -10.92
CA VAL A 12 -5.49 4.50 -11.09
C VAL A 12 -4.59 5.57 -10.49
N ALA A 13 -4.81 6.85 -10.81
CA ALA A 13 -3.99 7.94 -10.28
C ALA A 13 -4.05 8.02 -8.74
N SER A 14 -5.26 7.94 -8.17
CA SER A 14 -5.47 7.97 -6.72
C SER A 14 -4.88 6.74 -6.03
N ALA A 15 -5.00 5.55 -6.64
CA ALA A 15 -4.42 4.32 -6.11
C ALA A 15 -2.89 4.32 -6.13
N ILE A 16 -2.27 4.87 -7.18
CA ILE A 16 -0.81 5.06 -7.24
C ILE A 16 -0.37 5.98 -6.09
N GLY A 17 -1.01 7.15 -5.96
CA GLY A 17 -0.72 8.08 -4.87
C GLY A 17 -0.88 7.44 -3.49
N TYR A 18 -1.96 6.68 -3.28
CA TYR A 18 -2.20 5.97 -2.03
C TYR A 18 -1.15 4.89 -1.75
N SER A 19 -0.70 4.15 -2.78
CA SER A 19 0.37 3.17 -2.63
C SER A 19 1.69 3.81 -2.15
N PHE A 20 2.05 4.98 -2.69
CA PHE A 20 3.22 5.73 -2.20
C PHE A 20 3.06 6.17 -0.74
N ILE A 21 1.85 6.58 -0.33
CA ILE A 21 1.56 6.90 1.07
C ILE A 21 1.73 5.66 1.96
N LEU A 22 1.20 4.49 1.54
CA LEU A 22 1.40 3.23 2.27
C LEU A 22 2.89 2.92 2.43
N THR A 23 3.66 3.04 1.36
CA THR A 23 5.12 2.87 1.36
C THR A 23 5.81 3.77 2.36
N PHE A 24 5.48 5.05 2.34
CA PHE A 24 6.05 6.03 3.26
C PHE A 24 5.71 5.68 4.72
N VAL A 25 4.44 5.34 5.01
CA VAL A 25 4.02 4.93 6.34
C VAL A 25 4.77 3.67 6.79
N MET A 26 4.90 2.64 5.94
CA MET A 26 5.63 1.43 6.29
C MET A 26 7.11 1.68 6.59
N ALA A 27 7.74 2.59 5.84
CA ALA A 27 9.11 3.02 6.10
C ALA A 27 9.24 3.72 7.46
N VAL A 28 8.34 4.66 7.77
CA VAL A 28 8.32 5.35 9.07
C VAL A 28 8.11 4.36 10.22
N ILE A 29 7.15 3.44 10.10
CA ILE A 29 6.91 2.40 11.10
C ILE A 29 8.14 1.52 11.30
N SER A 30 8.79 1.10 10.21
CA SER A 30 10.02 0.30 10.30
C SER A 30 11.13 1.03 11.06
N LEU A 31 11.31 2.34 10.80
CA LEU A 31 12.28 3.17 11.51
C LEU A 31 11.93 3.33 12.99
N ILE A 32 10.65 3.53 13.33
CA ILE A 32 10.18 3.61 14.71
C ILE A 32 10.47 2.30 15.43
N VAL A 33 10.05 1.15 14.87
CA VAL A 33 10.29 -0.15 15.50
C VAL A 33 11.79 -0.39 15.67
N LYS A 34 12.61 -0.02 14.69
CA LYS A 34 14.07 -0.11 14.79
C LYS A 34 14.68 0.75 15.89
N ALA A 35 14.13 1.92 16.16
CA ALA A 35 14.58 2.79 17.24
C ALA A 35 14.25 2.21 18.63
N PHE A 36 13.07 1.57 18.77
CA PHE A 36 12.61 1.03 20.07
C PHE A 36 13.00 -0.43 20.32
N TYR A 37 13.26 -1.22 19.27
CA TYR A 37 13.52 -2.67 19.36
C TYR A 37 14.74 -3.09 18.51
N PRO A 38 15.96 -2.59 18.78
CA PRO A 38 17.15 -3.16 18.16
C PRO A 38 17.29 -4.66 18.53
N PRO A 39 17.75 -5.57 17.62
CA PRO A 39 18.31 -5.33 16.29
C PRO A 39 17.33 -5.65 15.14
N THR A 40 16.22 -4.92 14.98
CA THR A 40 15.40 -5.09 13.77
C THR A 40 16.03 -4.50 12.51
N VAL A 41 15.82 -5.17 11.38
CA VAL A 41 16.23 -4.72 10.05
C VAL A 41 15.19 -3.76 9.48
N PHE A 42 15.64 -2.72 8.78
CA PHE A 42 14.74 -1.84 8.05
C PHE A 42 14.17 -2.57 6.83
N GLU A 43 12.85 -2.62 6.73
CA GLU A 43 12.13 -3.31 5.66
C GLU A 43 10.75 -2.67 5.48
N ILE A 44 10.35 -2.44 4.24
CA ILE A 44 9.13 -1.69 3.89
C ILE A 44 7.99 -2.66 3.55
N ALA A 45 8.34 -3.90 3.17
CA ALA A 45 7.39 -4.95 2.84
C ALA A 45 6.94 -5.69 4.11
N PRO A 46 5.65 -5.62 4.52
CA PRO A 46 5.18 -6.19 5.79
C PRO A 46 5.41 -7.71 5.90
N ILE A 47 5.20 -8.44 4.79
CA ILE A 47 5.42 -9.89 4.74
C ILE A 47 6.91 -10.22 4.90
N MET A 48 7.80 -9.49 4.22
CA MET A 48 9.24 -9.73 4.35
C MET A 48 9.75 -9.33 5.74
N SER A 49 9.20 -8.25 6.31
CA SER A 49 9.45 -7.84 7.69
C SER A 49 9.10 -8.94 8.69
N LEU A 50 8.01 -9.68 8.51
CA LEU A 50 7.67 -10.80 9.41
C LEU A 50 8.76 -11.87 9.43
N LEU A 51 9.40 -12.14 8.30
CA LEU A 51 10.44 -13.17 8.17
C LEU A 51 11.78 -12.72 8.75
N LYS A 52 12.17 -11.45 8.54
CA LYS A 52 13.47 -10.91 8.98
C LYS A 52 13.44 -10.32 10.39
N SER A 53 12.32 -9.72 10.78
CA SER A 53 12.16 -8.97 12.04
C SER A 53 10.69 -9.02 12.47
N PRO A 54 10.25 -10.12 13.10
CA PRO A 54 8.84 -10.40 13.37
C PRO A 54 8.07 -9.25 14.02
N ALA A 55 8.69 -8.53 14.97
CA ALA A 55 8.09 -7.36 15.60
C ALA A 55 7.73 -6.24 14.60
N SER A 56 8.64 -5.91 13.67
CA SER A 56 8.38 -4.92 12.61
C SER A 56 7.24 -5.38 11.71
N GLY A 57 7.24 -6.64 11.31
CA GLY A 57 6.20 -7.21 10.44
C GLY A 57 4.82 -7.17 11.07
N VAL A 58 4.70 -7.56 12.34
CA VAL A 58 3.43 -7.53 13.08
C VAL A 58 2.91 -6.09 13.18
N VAL A 59 3.75 -5.13 13.57
CA VAL A 59 3.34 -3.73 13.68
C VAL A 59 2.92 -3.17 12.32
N GLN A 60 3.69 -3.43 11.26
CA GLN A 60 3.34 -2.99 9.90
C GLN A 60 2.02 -3.58 9.41
N LEU A 61 1.74 -4.86 9.69
CA LEU A 61 0.46 -5.48 9.33
C LEU A 61 -0.71 -4.90 10.11
N ILE A 62 -0.54 -4.64 11.42
CA ILE A 62 -1.56 -3.98 12.24
C ILE A 62 -1.84 -2.58 11.67
N VAL A 63 -0.81 -1.80 11.39
CA VAL A 63 -0.96 -0.45 10.81
C VAL A 63 -1.65 -0.52 9.45
N LEU A 64 -1.27 -1.46 8.58
CA LEU A 64 -1.95 -1.65 7.29
C LEU A 64 -3.42 -1.99 7.47
N ALA A 65 -3.75 -2.91 8.37
CA ALA A 65 -5.13 -3.30 8.67
C ALA A 65 -5.93 -2.12 9.24
N LEU A 66 -5.31 -1.28 10.08
CA LEU A 66 -5.92 -0.05 10.59
C LEU A 66 -6.18 0.96 9.46
N LEU A 67 -5.23 1.18 8.55
CA LEU A 67 -5.42 2.09 7.41
C LEU A 67 -6.54 1.60 6.48
N VAL A 68 -6.59 0.30 6.19
CA VAL A 68 -7.66 -0.30 5.37
C VAL A 68 -9.00 -0.21 6.11
N SER A 69 -9.06 -0.55 7.39
CA SER A 69 -10.31 -0.49 8.17
C SER A 69 -10.83 0.94 8.35
N PHE A 70 -9.94 1.92 8.50
CA PHE A 70 -10.34 3.33 8.55
C PHE A 70 -10.99 3.81 7.26
N SER A 71 -10.58 3.24 6.13
CA SER A 71 -11.22 3.51 4.83
C SER A 71 -12.64 2.93 4.73
N LEU A 72 -13.11 2.16 5.71
CA LEU A 72 -14.44 1.56 5.73
C LEU A 72 -15.44 2.41 6.58
N PRO A 73 -16.03 3.52 6.10
CA PRO A 73 -16.96 4.33 6.91
C PRO A 73 -18.22 3.61 7.39
N VAL A 74 -18.57 3.90 8.64
CA VAL A 74 -19.76 3.48 9.37
C VAL A 74 -20.96 4.36 8.99
N GLY A 75 -22.03 3.74 8.45
CA GLY A 75 -23.42 4.11 8.74
C GLY A 75 -24.12 5.31 8.07
N SER A 76 -23.46 6.29 7.43
CA SER A 76 -24.21 7.45 6.89
C SER A 76 -24.65 7.28 5.43
N LYS A 77 -25.96 7.22 5.18
CA LYS A 77 -26.61 7.07 3.85
C LYS A 77 -26.40 8.25 2.89
N VAL A 78 -25.65 9.29 3.29
CA VAL A 78 -25.68 10.61 2.65
C VAL A 78 -24.59 10.80 1.57
N ALA A 79 -23.60 9.92 1.50
CA ALA A 79 -22.48 10.08 0.55
C ALA A 79 -22.09 8.78 -0.19
N GLU A 80 -23.09 7.99 -0.59
CA GLU A 80 -22.88 6.60 -1.05
C GLU A 80 -22.08 6.44 -2.35
N GLY A 81 -22.21 7.30 -3.36
CA GLY A 81 -21.63 7.06 -4.68
C GLY A 81 -20.10 7.17 -4.72
N ASN A 82 -19.57 8.35 -4.41
CA ASN A 82 -18.14 8.64 -4.52
C ASN A 82 -17.32 8.01 -3.38
N LEU A 83 -17.88 7.88 -2.17
CA LEU A 83 -17.18 7.23 -1.06
C LEU A 83 -17.03 5.72 -1.26
N LYS A 84 -18.00 5.06 -1.94
CA LYS A 84 -17.87 3.63 -2.27
C LYS A 84 -16.67 3.37 -3.18
N GLN A 85 -16.43 4.25 -4.14
CA GLN A 85 -15.30 4.13 -5.06
C GLN A 85 -13.95 4.32 -4.34
N VAL A 86 -13.84 5.35 -3.50
CA VAL A 86 -12.63 5.58 -2.69
C VAL A 86 -12.34 4.40 -1.74
N ARG A 87 -13.40 3.82 -1.15
CA ARG A 87 -13.32 2.59 -0.34
C ARG A 87 -12.66 1.44 -1.08
N LYS A 88 -13.17 1.15 -2.28
CA LYS A 88 -12.67 0.05 -3.12
C LYS A 88 -11.21 0.25 -3.46
N VAL A 89 -10.83 1.48 -3.84
CA VAL A 89 -9.44 1.83 -4.10
C VAL A 89 -8.57 1.55 -2.88
N ALA A 90 -8.96 2.02 -1.69
CA ALA A 90 -8.17 1.83 -0.47
C ALA A 90 -8.04 0.36 -0.07
N VAL A 91 -9.13 -0.42 -0.15
CA VAL A 91 -9.12 -1.86 0.16
C VAL A 91 -8.26 -2.63 -0.82
N TYR A 92 -8.49 -2.47 -2.13
CA TYR A 92 -7.72 -3.19 -3.13
C TYR A 92 -6.25 -2.79 -3.06
N ALA A 93 -5.92 -1.50 -2.98
CA ALA A 93 -4.55 -1.04 -2.89
C ALA A 93 -3.85 -1.54 -1.64
N GLY A 94 -4.53 -1.57 -0.49
CA GLY A 94 -3.97 -2.09 0.76
C GLY A 94 -3.72 -3.60 0.72
N VAL A 95 -4.65 -4.38 0.16
CA VAL A 95 -4.51 -5.84 0.06
C VAL A 95 -3.43 -6.20 -0.98
N SER A 96 -3.48 -5.62 -2.18
CA SER A 96 -2.48 -5.92 -3.22
C SER A 96 -1.09 -5.38 -2.87
N TYR A 97 -0.99 -4.35 -2.01
CA TYR A 97 0.29 -3.86 -1.50
C TYR A 97 1.11 -4.97 -0.82
N LEU A 98 0.46 -5.91 -0.13
CA LEU A 98 1.15 -7.03 0.52
C LEU A 98 1.94 -7.88 -0.48
N ALA A 99 1.38 -8.10 -1.68
CA ALA A 99 2.04 -8.86 -2.73
C ALA A 99 3.08 -8.01 -3.49
N PHE A 100 2.69 -6.82 -3.94
CA PHE A 100 3.57 -5.97 -4.77
C PHE A 100 4.76 -5.41 -3.99
N SER A 101 4.63 -5.12 -2.69
CA SER A 101 5.73 -4.63 -1.87
C SER A 101 6.90 -5.62 -1.73
N LEU A 102 6.72 -6.90 -2.08
CA LEU A 102 7.79 -7.90 -2.10
C LEU A 102 8.78 -7.72 -3.26
N LEU A 103 8.42 -6.91 -4.26
CA LEU A 103 9.20 -6.77 -5.50
C LEU A 103 10.65 -6.30 -5.27
N PRO A 104 10.95 -5.30 -4.40
CA PRO A 104 12.33 -4.94 -4.07
C PRO A 104 13.11 -6.09 -3.43
N SER A 105 12.45 -6.98 -2.69
CA SER A 105 13.09 -8.12 -2.04
C SER A 105 13.36 -9.30 -2.99
N ALA A 106 12.75 -9.31 -4.18
CA ALA A 106 12.98 -10.34 -5.19
C ALA A 106 14.34 -10.20 -5.90
N PHE A 107 14.99 -9.03 -5.81
CA PHE A 107 16.27 -8.75 -6.44
C PHE A 107 17.31 -8.38 -5.40
N THR A 108 18.40 -9.15 -5.32
CA THR A 108 19.56 -8.79 -4.52
C THR A 108 20.50 -7.93 -5.34
N THR A 109 20.57 -6.64 -5.03
CA THR A 109 21.42 -5.67 -5.74
C THR A 109 22.12 -4.75 -4.75
N PRO A 110 23.42 -4.44 -4.94
CA PRO A 110 24.12 -3.46 -4.12
C PRO A 110 23.78 -2.01 -4.53
N TYR A 111 23.10 -1.81 -5.66
CA TYR A 111 22.84 -0.49 -6.22
C TYR A 111 21.54 0.10 -5.65
N LEU A 112 21.67 1.19 -4.90
CA LEU A 112 20.54 1.91 -4.30
C LEU A 112 19.54 2.40 -5.35
N GLN A 113 20.02 2.82 -6.53
CA GLN A 113 19.18 3.28 -7.63
C GLN A 113 18.20 2.21 -8.09
N THR A 114 18.66 0.95 -8.15
CA THR A 114 17.82 -0.19 -8.51
C THR A 114 16.76 -0.45 -7.44
N THR A 115 17.13 -0.41 -6.15
CA THR A 115 16.16 -0.57 -5.05
C THR A 115 15.09 0.52 -5.09
N VAL A 116 15.48 1.79 -5.26
CA VAL A 116 14.53 2.91 -5.39
C VAL A 116 13.65 2.75 -6.63
N GLY A 117 14.22 2.34 -7.76
CA GLY A 117 13.47 2.05 -8.99
C GLY A 117 12.43 0.95 -8.80
N LEU A 118 12.77 -0.14 -8.10
CA LEU A 118 11.84 -1.22 -7.78
C LEU A 118 10.74 -0.75 -6.81
N ILE A 119 11.06 0.14 -5.87
CA ILE A 119 10.08 0.76 -4.97
C ILE A 119 9.06 1.58 -5.76
N ILE A 120 9.53 2.44 -6.67
CA ILE A 120 8.66 3.23 -7.55
C ILE A 120 7.81 2.29 -8.42
N ALA A 121 8.45 1.28 -9.03
CA ALA A 121 7.78 0.35 -9.94
C ALA A 121 6.64 -0.40 -9.24
N TYR A 122 6.86 -0.97 -8.05
CA TYR A 122 5.78 -1.70 -7.38
C TYR A 122 4.64 -0.79 -6.96
N ASN A 123 4.92 0.47 -6.61
CA ASN A 123 3.85 1.42 -6.25
C ASN A 123 2.97 1.77 -7.45
N VAL A 124 3.59 1.96 -8.62
CA VAL A 124 2.87 2.19 -9.87
C VAL A 124 2.07 0.94 -10.26
N LEU A 125 2.65 -0.25 -10.19
CA LEU A 125 1.97 -1.52 -10.49
C LEU A 125 0.81 -1.79 -9.53
N ASN A 126 1.04 -1.63 -8.23
CA ASN A 126 0.02 -1.78 -7.20
C ASN A 126 -1.14 -0.81 -7.42
N GLY A 127 -0.84 0.46 -7.70
CA GLY A 127 -1.83 1.48 -7.98
C GLY A 127 -2.62 1.22 -9.26
N ALA A 128 -1.94 0.86 -10.35
CA ALA A 128 -2.61 0.51 -11.61
C ALA A 128 -3.53 -0.70 -11.44
N PHE A 129 -3.05 -1.75 -10.77
CA PHE A 129 -3.81 -2.97 -10.51
C PHE A 129 -5.05 -2.68 -9.63
N SER A 130 -4.85 -2.05 -8.47
CA SER A 130 -5.95 -1.75 -7.54
C SER A 130 -6.94 -0.73 -8.07
N GLY A 131 -6.49 0.29 -8.81
CA GLY A 131 -7.37 1.26 -9.47
C GLY A 131 -8.22 0.63 -10.58
N THR A 132 -7.65 -0.34 -11.30
CA THR A 132 -8.39 -1.15 -12.28
C THR A 132 -9.45 -1.99 -11.58
N LEU A 133 -9.08 -2.74 -10.53
CA LEU A 133 -10.04 -3.54 -9.76
C LEU A 133 -11.16 -2.69 -9.16
N ALA A 134 -10.85 -1.53 -8.58
CA ALA A 134 -11.86 -0.63 -8.01
C ALA A 134 -12.85 -0.06 -9.04
N THR A 135 -12.49 -0.08 -10.32
CA THR A 135 -13.35 0.39 -11.41
C THR A 135 -14.30 -0.70 -11.89
N TYR A 136 -13.83 -1.94 -11.96
CA TYR A 136 -14.58 -3.06 -12.57
C TYR A 136 -15.30 -3.95 -11.54
N PHE A 137 -14.86 -3.98 -10.29
CA PHE A 137 -15.42 -4.79 -9.20
C PHE A 137 -15.89 -3.91 -8.05
#